data_AF-A0A9X9F5B0-F1
#
_entry.id   AF-A0A9X9F5B0-F1
#
_cell.length_a   1.000
_cell.length_b   1.000
_cell.length_c   1.000
_cell.angle_alpha   90.00
_cell.angle_beta   90.00
_cell.angle_gamma   90.00
#
_symmetry.space_group_name_H-M   'P 1'
#
loop_
_entity.id
_entity.type
_entity.pdbx_description
1 polymer ?
#
loop_
_entity_poly.entity_id
_entity_poly.type
_entity_poly.pdbx_seq_one_letter_code
_entity_poly.pdbx_strand_id
1 'polypeptide(L)' 'MFKNKGGIHMWKRFVAIGDSFTEGIGDEVEGIALKSWVDHFVQLCEKDIEYANFAKRGLVTEEIRLQ' A
#
# COMPACT_ATOMS: atom_id res chain seq x y z
N MET A 1 13.75 -9.36 24.16
CA MET A 1 12.62 -8.56 24.68
C MET A 1 12.92 -7.08 24.44
N PHE A 2 12.49 -6.54 23.29
CA PHE A 2 12.45 -5.09 23.11
C PHE A 2 11.07 -4.63 23.56
N LYS A 3 10.98 -4.04 24.76
CA LYS A 3 9.77 -3.32 25.17
C LYS A 3 9.72 -2.04 24.36
N ASN A 4 8.93 -2.05 23.28
CA ASN A 4 8.61 -0.81 22.58
C ASN A 4 7.71 0.01 23.51
N LYS A 5 8.25 1.09 24.07
CA LYS A 5 7.47 2.02 24.89
C LYS A 5 6.41 2.65 23.99
N GLY A 6 5.14 2.48 24.36
CA GLY A 6 3.98 3.01 23.65
C GLY A 6 4.01 4.53 23.52
N GLY A 7 4.72 5.02 22.50
CA GLY A 7 4.29 6.21 21.80
C GLY A 7 3.04 5.83 21.05
N ILE A 8 1.92 6.48 21.36
CA ILE A 8 0.67 6.39 20.59
C ILE A 8 1.06 6.43 19.12
N HIS A 9 0.84 5.35 18.38
CA HIS A 9 1.04 5.36 16.94
C HIS A 9 0.00 6.33 16.38
N MET A 10 0.38 7.59 16.20
CA MET A 10 -0.53 8.68 15.83
C MET A 10 -1.19 8.43 14.46
N TRP A 11 -0.60 7.57 13.64
CA TRP A 11 -1.03 7.30 12.28
C TRP A 11 -1.79 5.98 12.23
N LYS A 12 -3.11 6.08 12.36
CA LYS A 12 -4.05 4.95 12.28
C LYS A 12 -4.56 4.70 10.86
N ARG A 13 -4.24 5.56 9.89
CA ARG A 13 -4.75 5.48 8.52
C ARG A 13 -3.62 5.59 7.51
N PHE A 14 -3.67 4.73 6.50
CA PHE A 14 -2.72 4.71 5.39
C PHE A 14 -3.47 4.74 4.07
N VAL A 15 -3.13 5.70 3.21
CA VAL A 15 -3.70 5.81 1.85
C VAL A 15 -2.57 5.72 0.85
N ALA A 16 -2.66 4.76 -0.06
CA ALA A 16 -1.76 4.67 -1.20
C ALA A 16 -2.42 5.30 -2.43
N ILE A 17 -1.68 6.16 -3.12
CA ILE A 17 -1.99 6.69 -4.44
C ILE A 17 -0.84 6.34 -5.38
N GLY A 18 -1.11 6.18 -6.66
CA GLY A 18 -0.07 5.80 -7.61
C GLY A 18 -0.61 5.17 -8.88
N ASP A 19 0.28 4.47 -9.55
CA ASP A 19 0.05 3.80 -10.82
C ASP A 19 -0.13 2.28 -10.64
N SER A 20 0.12 1.50 -11.69
CA SER A 20 0.00 0.05 -11.69
C SER A 20 0.88 -0.64 -10.64
N PHE A 21 2.08 -0.11 -10.35
CA PHE A 21 2.99 -0.71 -9.37
C PHE A 21 2.40 -0.64 -7.96
N THR A 22 1.72 0.46 -7.63
CA THR A 22 1.03 0.63 -6.35
C THR A 22 -0.31 -0.12 -6.33
N GLU A 23 -1.04 -0.17 -7.45
CA GLU A 23 -2.25 -1.00 -7.61
C GLU A 23 -1.92 -2.49 -7.37
N GLY A 24 -0.69 -2.90 -7.67
CA GLY A 24 -0.22 -4.28 -7.54
C GLY A 24 -0.40 -5.08 -8.80
N ILE A 25 -0.33 -4.42 -9.96
CA ILE A 25 -0.48 -5.02 -11.27
C ILE A 25 0.80 -4.80 -12.07
N GLY A 26 1.16 -5.79 -12.87
CA GLY A 26 2.34 -5.78 -13.72
C GLY A 26 2.30 -6.98 -14.65
N ASP A 27 3.49 -7.47 -15.01
CA ASP A 27 3.60 -8.64 -15.85
C ASP A 27 3.14 -9.90 -15.10
N GLU A 28 2.27 -10.67 -15.73
CA GLU A 28 1.81 -11.95 -15.19
C GLU A 28 2.88 -13.03 -15.36
N VAL A 29 3.09 -13.82 -14.32
CA VAL A 29 3.95 -15.00 -14.35
C VAL A 29 3.12 -16.20 -13.91
N GLU A 30 3.22 -17.31 -14.65
CA GLU A 30 2.46 -18.52 -14.36
C GLU A 30 2.68 -18.99 -12.92
N GLY A 31 1.59 -19.21 -12.19
CA GLY A 31 1.62 -19.62 -10.78
C GLY A 31 1.96 -18.52 -9.78
N ILE A 32 2.20 -17.28 -10.21
CA ILE A 32 2.49 -16.14 -9.33
C ILE A 32 1.32 -15.16 -9.38
N ALA A 33 0.66 -14.97 -8.24
CA ALA A 33 -0.38 -13.96 -8.12
C ALA A 33 0.22 -12.55 -8.16
N LEU A 34 -0.41 -11.65 -8.90
CA LEU A 34 -0.15 -10.22 -8.82
C LEU A 34 -0.43 -9.74 -7.38
N LYS A 35 0.50 -8.96 -6.81
CA LYS A 35 0.42 -8.51 -5.43
C LYS A 35 0.90 -7.07 -5.29
N SER A 36 0.07 -6.24 -4.67
CA SER A 36 0.49 -4.89 -4.29
C SER A 36 1.51 -4.93 -3.16
N TRP A 37 2.56 -4.11 -3.29
CA TRP A 37 3.49 -3.87 -2.20
C TRP A 37 2.77 -3.24 -1.00
N VAL A 38 1.71 -2.45 -1.24
CA VAL A 38 0.91 -1.81 -0.20
C VAL A 38 0.15 -2.85 0.61
N ASP A 39 -0.50 -3.80 -0.06
CA ASP A 39 -1.18 -4.91 0.63
C ASP A 39 -0.18 -5.72 1.47
N HIS A 40 1.02 -5.95 0.93
CA HIS A 40 2.07 -6.63 1.68
C HIS A 40 2.55 -5.82 2.89
N PHE A 41 2.73 -4.51 2.74
CA PHE A 41 3.10 -3.60 3.81
C PHE A 41 2.06 -3.60 4.93
N VAL A 42 0.76 -3.49 4.59
CA VAL A 42 -0.34 -3.49 5.56
C VAL A 42 -0.42 -4.83 6.31
N GLN A 43 -0.14 -5.96 5.64
CA GLN A 43 -0.05 -7.27 6.29
C GLN A 43 1.06 -7.34 7.34
N LEU A 44 2.14 -6.56 7.18
CA LEU A 44 3.28 -6.53 8.12
C LEU A 44 3.08 -5.57 9.29
N CYS A 45 2.22 -4.57 9.15
CA CYS A 45 1.82 -3.73 10.28
C CYS A 45 0.83 -4.52 11.13
N GLU A 46 1.07 -4.64 12.45
CA GLU A 46 0.36 -5.49 13.41
C GLU A 46 -1.14 -5.14 13.63
N LYS A 47 -1.96 -5.12 12.56
CA LYS A 47 -3.40 -4.78 12.50
C LYS A 47 -3.79 -3.38 12.99
N ASP A 48 -2.82 -2.50 13.21
CA ASP A 48 -3.05 -1.19 13.83
C ASP A 48 -3.36 -0.04 12.85
N ILE A 49 -3.55 -0.33 11.56
CA ILE A 49 -3.82 0.66 10.50
C ILE A 49 -5.04 0.30 9.66
N GLU A 50 -5.96 1.26 9.55
CA GLU A 50 -6.97 1.33 8.49
C GLU A 50 -6.28 1.72 7.18
N TYR A 51 -6.68 1.11 6.05
CA TYR A 51 -5.97 1.26 4.79
C TYR A 51 -6.92 1.40 3.59
N ALA A 52 -6.52 2.22 2.61
CA ALA A 52 -7.12 2.27 1.27
C ALA A 52 -6.04 2.37 0.17
N ASN A 53 -6.23 1.65 -0.94
CA ASN A 53 -5.44 1.79 -2.16
C ASN A 53 -6.27 2.48 -3.24
N PHE A 54 -5.88 3.69 -3.63
CA PHE A 54 -6.48 4.47 -4.71
C PHE A 54 -5.57 4.54 -5.95
N ALA A 55 -4.51 3.75 -5.98
CA ALA A 55 -3.70 3.64 -7.17
C ALA A 55 -4.50 3.10 -8.36
N LYS A 56 -4.18 3.62 -9.54
CA LYS A 56 -4.85 3.25 -10.79
C LYS A 56 -3.80 3.12 -11.87
N ARG A 57 -3.78 1.99 -12.55
CA ARG A 57 -2.87 1.73 -13.67
C ARG A 57 -2.96 2.79 -14.75
N GLY A 58 -1.82 3.02 -15.40
CA GLY A 58 -1.71 3.91 -16.55
C GLY A 58 -1.69 5.39 -16.19
N LEU A 59 -1.76 5.76 -14.91
CA LEU A 59 -1.64 7.16 -14.51
C LEU A 59 -0.19 7.61 -14.53
N VAL A 60 0.06 8.79 -15.10
CA VAL A 60 1.29 9.55 -14.89
C VAL A 60 1.16 10.46 -13.67
N THR A 61 2.27 11.01 -13.19
CA THR A 61 2.32 11.86 -11.98
C THR A 61 1.35 13.04 -12.02
N GLU A 62 1.14 13.64 -13.19
CA GLU A 62 0.16 14.73 -13.35
C GLU A 62 -1.28 14.27 -13.08
N GLU A 63 -1.66 13.10 -13.56
CA GLU A 63 -3.01 12.57 -13.38
C GLU A 63 -3.23 12.07 -11.94
N ILE A 64 -2.20 11.49 -11.31
CA ILE A 64 -2.23 11.15 -9.88
C ILE A 64 -2.49 12.39 -9.03
N ARG A 65 -1.90 13.53 -9.39
CA ARG A 65 -2.11 14.80 -8.69
C ARG A 65 -3.55 15.32 -8.82
N LEU A 66 -4.29 14.89 -9.85
CA LEU A 66 -5.66 15.33 -10.13
C LEU A 66 -6.74 14.38 -9.59
N GLN A 67 -6.35 13.26 -8.96
CA GLN A 67 -7.28 12.33 -8.32
C GLN A 67 -7.99 12.91 -7.10
#